data_AF-A0ABD6ED26-F1
#
_entry.id   AF-A0ABD6ED26-F1
#
_cell.length_a   1.000
_cell.length_b   1.000
_cell.length_c   1.000
_cell.angle_alpha   90.00
_cell.angle_beta   90.00
_cell.angle_gamma   90.00
#
_symmetry.space_group_name_H-M   'P 1'
#
loop_
_entity.id
_entity.type
_entity.pdbx_description
1 polymer ?
#
loop_
_entity_poly.entity_id
_entity_poly.type
_entity_poly.pdbx_seq_one_letter_code
_entity_poly.pdbx_strand_id
1 'polypeptide(L)'
;SGHYAGHWLGDNFATWDDLRTSIIGIQEFNMFGIPYVGADICGFSWNTSEELCLRWQQLGAFYTFSRNHNIRGASPQHPAVWSSVAQATRRANLFRYYYLPYLYSLMFDASRSGKTVIRPVFFEFPEDEETHSLSFQFMWGHAMMIVPVYEEKAENVSAYLPPSATWYDIRTVAYDQVDETGHVILRSPPDKNIPVFVRGGCIIPRQYPEMTTEESRERPLNLLIAIDQKSGEAKGTFIWDDGESIITNFDTYNYFEFSVTFKAERYSVRLVIERIRSAENVAIPNLSKIDIVAYNYVPELSSFRVNGKEVKLRIELNHRRLFLYRLNLALNASTSYEITWNHTQIATKKTTTTATTVIGSTTPTTTGTIMTTTPTTTATPSAHNTSTEATTITTTTSAASSISITSTETMTTTSVAHSMTNSHLLMVFLCAPLFFLP
;
A
#
# COMPACT_ATOMS: atom_id res chain seq x y z
N SER A 1 27.21 -14.49 6.70
CA SER A 1 27.19 -13.02 6.62
C SER A 1 25.93 -12.41 7.22
N GLY A 2 24.73 -12.75 6.75
CA GLY A 2 23.46 -12.14 7.22
C GLY A 2 23.11 -12.27 8.71
N HIS A 3 23.73 -13.21 9.41
CA HIS A 3 23.60 -13.34 10.88
C HIS A 3 24.18 -12.13 11.64
N TYR A 4 25.19 -11.44 11.07
CA TYR A 4 25.90 -10.35 11.76
C TYR A 4 25.66 -8.97 11.15
N ALA A 5 25.31 -8.90 9.85
CA ALA A 5 25.25 -7.65 9.12
C ALA A 5 24.21 -7.69 8.00
N GLY A 6 23.75 -6.50 7.61
CA GLY A 6 23.09 -6.31 6.32
C GLY A 6 24.07 -6.22 5.16
N HIS A 7 23.54 -5.93 3.97
CA HIS A 7 24.32 -5.80 2.74
C HIS A 7 23.71 -4.74 1.84
N TRP A 8 24.51 -3.88 1.21
CA TRP A 8 24.03 -3.08 0.08
C TRP A 8 24.53 -3.72 -1.21
N LEU A 9 23.79 -3.60 -2.32
CA LEU A 9 24.08 -4.32 -3.57
C LEU A 9 25.33 -3.83 -4.33
N GLY A 10 26.20 -3.03 -3.70
CA GLY A 10 27.46 -2.56 -4.27
C GLY A 10 27.32 -1.30 -5.14
N ASP A 11 28.36 -1.06 -5.92
CA ASP A 11 28.57 0.15 -6.74
C ASP A 11 27.75 0.09 -8.04
N ASN A 12 26.43 0.17 -7.92
CA ASN A 12 25.51 0.20 -9.06
C ASN A 12 25.63 1.50 -9.89
N PHE A 13 25.22 1.46 -11.15
CA PHE A 13 25.18 2.64 -12.01
C PHE A 13 23.82 3.32 -11.98
N ALA A 14 23.79 4.63 -12.27
CA ALA A 14 22.56 5.39 -12.47
C ALA A 14 21.90 5.06 -13.83
N THR A 15 21.45 3.81 -13.98
CA THR A 15 20.75 3.30 -15.17
C THR A 15 19.44 2.60 -14.81
N TRP A 16 18.55 2.46 -15.80
CA TRP A 16 17.31 1.67 -15.65
C TRP A 16 17.57 0.16 -15.52
N ASP A 17 18.67 -0.35 -16.09
CA ASP A 17 19.08 -1.74 -15.92
C ASP A 17 19.45 -2.03 -14.47
N ASP A 18 20.25 -1.16 -13.84
CA ASP A 18 20.60 -1.28 -12.42
C ASP A 18 19.39 -1.12 -11.49
N LEU A 19 18.43 -0.27 -11.87
CA LEU A 19 17.15 -0.22 -11.15
C LEU A 19 16.41 -1.55 -11.23
N ARG A 20 16.34 -2.19 -12.41
CA ARG A 20 15.71 -3.51 -12.57
C ARG A 20 16.43 -4.60 -11.80
N THR A 21 17.75 -4.69 -11.93
CA THR A 21 18.55 -5.73 -11.25
C THR A 21 18.53 -5.56 -9.74
N SER A 22 18.36 -4.34 -9.23
CA SER A 22 18.15 -4.13 -7.78
C SER A 22 16.93 -4.89 -7.23
N ILE A 23 15.86 -5.03 -8.02
CA ILE A 23 14.64 -5.75 -7.63
C ILE A 23 14.94 -7.25 -7.48
N ILE A 24 15.77 -7.79 -8.37
CA ILE A 24 16.24 -9.18 -8.30
C ILE A 24 17.16 -9.36 -7.09
N GLY A 25 18.17 -8.50 -6.94
CA GLY A 25 19.19 -8.63 -5.90
C GLY A 25 18.59 -8.59 -4.48
N ILE A 26 17.63 -7.71 -4.19
CA ILE A 26 16.99 -7.69 -2.86
C ILE A 26 16.22 -8.99 -2.54
N GLN A 27 15.65 -9.65 -3.56
CA GLN A 27 14.95 -10.93 -3.40
C GLN A 27 15.95 -12.07 -3.18
N GLU A 28 16.99 -12.15 -4.00
CA GLU A 28 18.05 -13.15 -3.89
C GLU A 28 18.75 -13.08 -2.52
N PHE A 29 19.10 -11.89 -2.05
CA PHE A 29 19.74 -11.73 -0.74
C PHE A 29 18.86 -12.13 0.43
N ASN A 30 17.54 -12.01 0.31
CA ASN A 30 16.62 -12.59 1.30
C ASN A 30 16.68 -14.12 1.26
N MET A 31 16.76 -14.75 0.09
CA MET A 31 16.97 -16.20 -0.04
C MET A 31 18.32 -16.64 0.51
N PHE A 32 19.35 -15.80 0.42
CA PHE A 32 20.67 -16.02 1.00
C PHE A 32 20.74 -15.77 2.51
N GLY A 33 19.61 -15.42 3.15
CA GLY A 33 19.54 -15.18 4.59
C GLY A 33 20.11 -13.82 5.02
N ILE A 34 20.09 -12.82 4.14
CA ILE A 34 20.53 -11.43 4.40
C ILE A 34 19.35 -10.47 4.16
N PRO A 35 18.37 -10.41 5.08
CA PRO A 35 17.13 -9.69 4.84
C PRO A 35 17.26 -8.17 4.91
N TYR A 36 18.30 -7.61 5.56
CA TYR A 36 18.56 -6.17 5.59
C TYR A 36 19.40 -5.76 4.37
N VAL A 37 18.73 -5.43 3.27
CA VAL A 37 19.35 -5.26 1.95
C VAL A 37 18.68 -4.17 1.11
N GLY A 38 19.46 -3.55 0.22
CA GLY A 38 19.00 -2.57 -0.76
C GLY A 38 20.12 -2.12 -1.69
N ALA A 39 19.77 -1.47 -2.79
CA ALA A 39 20.71 -0.80 -3.68
C ALA A 39 20.87 0.68 -3.30
N ASP A 40 21.92 1.32 -3.81
CA ASP A 40 22.05 2.77 -3.71
C ASP A 40 21.02 3.46 -4.62
N ILE A 41 20.05 4.10 -3.99
CA ILE A 41 18.90 4.72 -4.63
C ILE A 41 19.39 5.88 -5.52
N CYS A 42 18.89 5.92 -6.76
CA CYS A 42 19.29 6.79 -7.85
C CYS A 42 20.61 6.40 -8.57
N GLY A 43 21.30 5.35 -8.09
CA GLY A 43 22.56 4.84 -8.63
C GLY A 43 23.79 5.47 -7.97
N PHE A 44 24.82 4.68 -7.70
CA PHE A 44 26.06 5.16 -7.09
C PHE A 44 26.98 5.83 -8.12
N SER A 45 27.22 5.16 -9.25
CA SER A 45 28.08 5.62 -10.34
C SER A 45 27.29 6.40 -11.39
N TRP A 46 27.95 7.37 -12.03
CA TRP A 46 27.42 8.27 -13.06
C TRP A 46 26.37 9.27 -12.55
N ASN A 47 25.95 10.20 -13.43
CA ASN A 47 24.93 11.19 -13.11
C ASN A 47 23.54 10.59 -13.40
N THR A 48 22.69 10.56 -12.37
CA THR A 48 21.29 10.16 -12.52
C THR A 48 20.47 11.20 -13.29
N SER A 49 19.32 10.77 -13.83
CA SER A 49 18.31 11.67 -14.39
C SER A 49 17.20 11.91 -13.35
N GLU A 50 16.46 13.01 -13.52
CA GLU A 50 15.33 13.34 -12.64
C GLU A 50 14.28 12.22 -12.60
N GLU A 51 13.93 11.65 -13.77
CA GLU A 51 12.95 10.57 -13.88
C GLU A 51 13.44 9.26 -13.25
N LEU A 52 14.69 8.87 -13.53
CA LEU A 52 15.27 7.67 -12.95
C LEU A 52 15.31 7.78 -11.42
N CYS A 53 15.82 8.90 -10.90
CA CYS A 53 15.90 9.11 -9.46
C CYS A 53 14.50 9.16 -8.82
N LEU A 54 13.51 9.75 -9.50
CA LEU A 54 12.12 9.71 -9.05
C LEU A 54 11.61 8.27 -8.90
N ARG A 55 11.73 7.44 -9.94
CA ARG A 55 11.26 6.04 -9.91
C ARG A 55 12.06 5.21 -8.91
N TRP A 56 13.36 5.45 -8.79
CA TRP A 56 14.18 4.73 -7.83
C TRP A 56 13.85 5.13 -6.38
N GLN A 57 13.50 6.38 -6.10
CA GLN A 57 13.03 6.77 -4.77
C GLN A 57 11.70 6.11 -4.41
N GLN A 58 10.81 5.93 -5.39
CA GLN A 58 9.56 5.18 -5.18
C GLN A 58 9.81 3.71 -4.85
N LEU A 59 10.65 3.03 -5.63
CA LEU A 59 11.04 1.63 -5.39
C LEU A 59 11.85 1.48 -4.09
N GLY A 60 12.85 2.32 -3.89
CA GLY A 60 13.83 2.24 -2.82
C GLY A 60 13.24 2.42 -1.42
N ALA A 61 12.07 3.08 -1.32
CA ALA A 61 11.28 3.10 -0.09
C ALA A 61 10.80 1.71 0.35
N PHE A 62 10.85 0.70 -0.53
CA PHE A 62 10.47 -0.68 -0.26
C PHE A 62 11.67 -1.63 -0.06
N TYR A 63 12.90 -1.13 -0.13
CA TYR A 63 14.06 -1.90 0.33
C TYR A 63 14.05 -2.01 1.86
N THR A 64 14.56 -3.09 2.43
CA THR A 64 14.72 -3.18 3.89
C THR A 64 15.84 -2.25 4.37
N PHE A 65 16.91 -2.12 3.59
CA PHE A 65 17.92 -1.07 3.71
C PHE A 65 17.69 0.01 2.63
N SER A 66 17.09 1.13 3.01
CA SER A 66 16.71 2.21 2.09
C SER A 66 17.68 3.39 2.21
N ARG A 67 18.65 3.49 1.28
CA ARG A 67 19.72 4.50 1.28
C ARG A 67 19.87 5.15 -0.10
N ASN A 68 19.96 6.48 -0.12
CA ASN A 68 20.50 7.22 -1.27
C ASN A 68 21.97 7.52 -1.00
N HIS A 69 22.86 7.05 -1.88
CA HIS A 69 24.30 7.23 -1.78
C HIS A 69 24.85 7.50 -3.19
N ASN A 70 25.97 8.22 -3.29
CA ASN A 70 26.48 8.74 -4.55
C ASN A 70 28.01 8.79 -4.53
N ILE A 71 28.65 8.57 -5.68
CA ILE A 71 30.10 8.64 -5.82
C ILE A 71 30.60 10.10 -5.73
N ARG A 72 31.83 10.27 -5.22
CA ARG A 72 32.51 11.56 -5.23
C ARG A 72 32.66 12.08 -6.67
N GLY A 73 32.26 13.33 -6.88
CA GLY A 73 32.42 14.01 -8.18
C GLY A 73 31.22 13.88 -9.13
N ALA A 74 30.24 13.02 -8.81
CA ALA A 74 28.95 13.04 -9.49
C ALA A 74 28.09 14.24 -9.07
N SER A 75 27.09 14.55 -9.88
CA SER A 75 26.10 15.60 -9.59
C SER A 75 25.28 15.22 -8.35
N PRO A 76 24.86 16.19 -7.52
CA PRO A 76 23.99 15.92 -6.38
C PRO A 76 22.70 15.21 -6.80
N GLN A 77 22.25 14.24 -6.00
CA GLN A 77 21.03 13.44 -6.27
C GLN A 77 20.16 13.20 -5.05
N HIS A 78 20.40 13.92 -3.94
CA HIS A 78 19.51 13.85 -2.79
C HIS A 78 18.11 14.37 -3.15
N PRO A 79 17.05 13.96 -2.44
CA PRO A 79 15.66 14.24 -2.86
C PRO A 79 15.34 15.71 -3.12
N ALA A 80 15.99 16.64 -2.41
CA ALA A 80 15.77 18.08 -2.56
C ALA A 80 16.35 18.72 -3.84
N VAL A 81 17.06 17.99 -4.70
CA VAL A 81 17.62 18.53 -5.96
C VAL A 81 16.51 18.88 -6.96
N TRP A 82 15.48 18.03 -7.06
CA TRP A 82 14.34 18.23 -7.96
C TRP A 82 13.03 18.24 -7.17
N SER A 83 12.12 19.15 -7.54
CA SER A 83 10.81 19.22 -6.89
C SER A 83 9.94 17.99 -7.13
N SER A 84 10.10 17.30 -8.27
CA SER A 84 9.36 16.08 -8.59
C SER A 84 9.86 14.91 -7.74
N VAL A 85 11.17 14.74 -7.63
CA VAL A 85 11.84 13.72 -6.80
C VAL A 85 11.50 13.95 -5.33
N ALA A 86 11.58 15.17 -4.82
CA ALA A 86 11.20 15.50 -3.43
C ALA A 86 9.75 15.07 -3.11
N GLN A 87 8.80 15.33 -4.02
CA GLN A 87 7.41 14.93 -3.84
C GLN A 87 7.22 13.42 -3.87
N ALA A 88 7.86 12.73 -4.82
CA ALA A 88 7.81 11.28 -4.92
C ALA A 88 8.43 10.60 -3.68
N THR A 89 9.63 11.03 -3.28
CA THR A 89 10.30 10.57 -2.05
C THR A 89 9.42 10.79 -0.82
N ARG A 90 8.79 11.97 -0.68
CA ARG A 90 7.90 12.25 0.45
C ARG A 90 6.72 11.28 0.49
N ARG A 91 6.04 11.05 -0.64
CA ARG A 91 4.90 10.11 -0.69
C ARG A 91 5.32 8.67 -0.40
N ALA A 92 6.45 8.24 -0.95
CA ALA A 92 6.97 6.88 -0.76
C ALA A 92 7.47 6.66 0.68
N ASN A 93 8.20 7.61 1.26
CA ASN A 93 8.68 7.50 2.64
C ASN A 93 7.57 7.65 3.68
N LEU A 94 6.58 8.52 3.46
CA LEU A 94 5.41 8.58 4.37
C LEU A 94 4.65 7.26 4.35
N PHE A 95 4.53 6.61 3.18
CA PHE A 95 4.00 5.25 3.09
C PHE A 95 4.87 4.28 3.88
N ARG A 96 6.18 4.23 3.62
CA ARG A 96 7.13 3.36 4.33
C ARG A 96 7.01 3.51 5.84
N TYR A 97 7.07 4.75 6.34
CA TYR A 97 6.99 5.06 7.77
C TYR A 97 5.66 4.62 8.36
N TYR A 98 4.56 4.74 7.61
CA TYR A 98 3.25 4.28 8.06
C TYR A 98 3.20 2.77 8.32
N TYR A 99 3.99 1.99 7.58
CA TYR A 99 4.06 0.54 7.65
C TYR A 99 5.31 -0.01 8.36
N LEU A 100 6.12 0.85 9.00
CA LEU A 100 7.30 0.40 9.76
C LEU A 100 6.97 -0.65 10.84
N PRO A 101 5.84 -0.60 11.59
CA PRO A 101 5.52 -1.65 12.56
C PRO A 101 5.39 -3.04 11.92
N TYR A 102 4.84 -3.12 10.71
CA TYR A 102 4.76 -4.36 9.95
C TYR A 102 6.14 -4.80 9.46
N LEU A 103 6.90 -3.89 8.85
CA LEU A 103 8.26 -4.19 8.36
C LEU A 103 9.19 -4.65 9.51
N TYR A 104 9.09 -4.02 10.68
CA TYR A 104 9.84 -4.40 11.88
C TYR A 104 9.44 -5.80 12.36
N SER A 105 8.14 -6.10 12.40
CA SER A 105 7.64 -7.44 12.77
C SER A 105 8.18 -8.51 11.82
N LEU A 106 8.30 -8.22 10.52
CA LEU A 106 8.93 -9.13 9.55
C LEU A 106 10.43 -9.31 9.81
N MET A 107 11.17 -8.22 10.07
CA MET A 107 12.61 -8.27 10.39
C MET A 107 12.87 -9.08 11.66
N PHE A 108 12.02 -8.91 12.69
CA PHE A 108 12.09 -9.66 13.93
C PHE A 108 11.85 -11.15 13.69
N ASP A 109 10.79 -11.51 12.96
CA ASP A 109 10.47 -12.89 12.61
C ASP A 109 11.57 -13.53 11.74
N ALA A 110 12.17 -12.77 10.82
CA ALA A 110 13.34 -13.21 10.04
C ALA A 110 14.55 -13.52 10.94
N SER A 111 14.86 -12.65 11.90
CA SER A 111 15.95 -12.85 12.86
C SER A 111 15.69 -14.04 13.79
N ARG A 112 14.44 -14.25 14.21
CA ARG A 112 14.03 -15.33 15.12
C ARG A 112 13.93 -16.71 14.46
N SER A 113 13.38 -16.78 13.25
CA SER A 113 13.00 -18.06 12.63
C SER A 113 13.54 -18.29 11.23
N GLY A 114 14.45 -17.45 10.73
CA GLY A 114 15.07 -17.59 9.41
C GLY A 114 14.13 -17.37 8.22
N LYS A 115 12.99 -16.70 8.44
CA LYS A 115 12.08 -16.31 7.36
C LYS A 115 12.65 -15.15 6.53
N THR A 116 12.06 -14.92 5.36
CA THR A 116 12.39 -13.79 4.49
C THR A 116 11.51 -12.58 4.77
N VAL A 117 12.01 -11.37 4.47
CA VAL A 117 11.28 -10.11 4.59
C VAL A 117 10.79 -9.65 3.22
N ILE A 118 11.72 -9.47 2.28
CA ILE A 118 11.38 -9.31 0.86
C ILE A 118 11.36 -10.71 0.24
N ARG A 119 10.27 -11.08 -0.42
CA ARG A 119 10.06 -12.43 -0.94
C ARG A 119 9.71 -12.41 -2.42
N PRO A 120 10.27 -13.33 -3.23
CA PRO A 120 9.65 -13.69 -4.49
C PRO A 120 8.19 -14.10 -4.29
N VAL A 121 7.32 -13.78 -5.24
CA VAL A 121 5.89 -14.07 -5.13
C VAL A 121 5.62 -15.57 -4.97
N PHE A 122 6.41 -16.42 -5.62
CA PHE A 122 6.27 -17.88 -5.53
C PHE A 122 6.49 -18.45 -4.13
N PHE A 123 7.12 -17.71 -3.19
CA PHE A 123 7.22 -18.16 -1.80
C PHE A 123 5.84 -18.26 -1.12
N GLU A 124 4.90 -17.40 -1.54
CA GLU A 124 3.53 -17.36 -0.99
C GLU A 124 2.52 -18.15 -1.82
N PHE A 125 2.88 -18.46 -3.07
CA PHE A 125 2.04 -19.12 -4.08
C PHE A 125 2.82 -20.18 -4.87
N PRO A 126 3.45 -21.17 -4.22
CA PRO A 126 4.35 -22.11 -4.89
C PRO A 126 3.65 -22.98 -5.94
N GLU A 127 2.35 -23.24 -5.77
CA GLU A 127 1.53 -24.04 -6.69
C GLU A 127 1.06 -23.26 -7.93
N ASP A 128 1.31 -21.95 -8.00
CA ASP A 128 0.97 -21.11 -9.14
C ASP A 128 2.23 -20.91 -10.01
N GLU A 129 2.36 -21.71 -11.08
CA GLU A 129 3.54 -21.75 -11.96
C GLU A 129 3.88 -20.39 -12.58
N GLU A 130 2.88 -19.52 -12.82
CA GLU A 130 3.10 -18.16 -13.34
C GLU A 130 4.00 -17.35 -12.41
N THR A 131 3.95 -17.61 -11.10
CA THR A 131 4.72 -16.87 -10.10
C THR A 131 6.21 -17.18 -10.09
N HIS A 132 6.63 -18.31 -10.68
CA HIS A 132 8.03 -18.77 -10.65
C HIS A 132 8.94 -17.93 -11.53
N SER A 133 8.38 -17.29 -12.58
CA SER A 133 9.11 -16.45 -13.52
C SER A 133 9.06 -14.95 -13.17
N LEU A 134 8.30 -14.56 -12.14
CA LEU A 134 8.14 -13.17 -11.73
C LEU A 134 9.42 -12.64 -11.08
N SER A 135 10.11 -11.76 -11.80
CA SER A 135 11.38 -11.17 -11.37
C SER A 135 11.23 -9.74 -10.83
N PHE A 136 10.22 -8.99 -11.29
CA PHE A 136 10.13 -7.55 -11.09
C PHE A 136 8.94 -7.09 -10.23
N GLN A 137 8.39 -8.01 -9.43
CA GLN A 137 7.46 -7.72 -8.35
C GLN A 137 7.79 -8.63 -7.18
N PHE A 138 7.51 -8.18 -5.97
CA PHE A 138 7.90 -8.91 -4.76
C PHE A 138 6.92 -8.66 -3.62
N MET A 139 7.01 -9.49 -2.59
CA MET A 139 6.22 -9.37 -1.39
C MET A 139 7.04 -8.81 -0.23
N TRP A 140 6.44 -7.97 0.60
CA TRP A 140 6.84 -7.77 1.99
C TRP A 140 6.09 -8.76 2.86
N GLY A 141 6.81 -9.76 3.36
CA GLY A 141 6.23 -10.88 4.09
C GLY A 141 5.16 -11.58 3.27
N HIS A 142 4.11 -12.04 3.92
CA HIS A 142 3.01 -12.78 3.28
C HIS A 142 1.85 -11.87 2.80
N ALA A 143 1.83 -10.61 3.26
CA ALA A 143 0.62 -9.78 3.20
C ALA A 143 0.65 -8.66 2.15
N MET A 144 1.81 -8.14 1.76
CA MET A 144 1.88 -6.92 0.94
C MET A 144 2.69 -7.17 -0.33
N MET A 145 2.08 -6.98 -1.50
CA MET A 145 2.74 -7.09 -2.80
C MET A 145 3.12 -5.71 -3.32
N ILE A 146 4.34 -5.58 -3.84
CA ILE A 146 4.93 -4.36 -4.38
C ILE A 146 5.18 -4.58 -5.87
N VAL A 147 4.68 -3.66 -6.70
CA VAL A 147 4.87 -3.67 -8.16
C VAL A 147 5.55 -2.36 -8.58
N PRO A 148 6.88 -2.33 -8.65
CA PRO A 148 7.65 -1.14 -9.03
C PRO A 148 7.50 -0.79 -10.52
N VAL A 149 7.59 0.50 -10.86
CA VAL A 149 7.80 0.94 -12.25
C VAL A 149 9.30 0.99 -12.52
N TYR A 150 9.75 0.26 -13.53
CA TYR A 150 11.18 0.05 -13.81
C TYR A 150 11.58 0.32 -15.27
N GLU A 151 10.72 1.00 -16.01
CA GLU A 151 10.93 1.41 -17.41
C GLU A 151 10.82 2.94 -17.55
N GLU A 152 11.69 3.51 -18.40
CA GLU A 152 11.69 4.94 -18.70
C GLU A 152 10.39 5.36 -19.42
N LYS A 153 9.84 6.52 -19.05
CA LYS A 153 8.61 7.12 -19.59
C LYS A 153 7.35 6.29 -19.41
N ALA A 154 7.40 5.23 -18.61
CA ALA A 154 6.24 4.38 -18.36
C ALA A 154 5.23 5.08 -17.45
N GLU A 155 3.97 5.15 -17.90
CA GLU A 155 2.81 5.54 -17.08
C GLU A 155 2.01 4.35 -16.57
N ASN A 156 2.33 3.14 -17.02
CA ASN A 156 1.68 1.90 -16.64
C ASN A 156 2.73 0.84 -16.31
N VAL A 157 2.34 -0.17 -15.54
CA VAL A 157 3.20 -1.31 -15.22
C VAL A 157 2.40 -2.61 -15.27
N SER A 158 3.01 -3.66 -15.81
CA SER A 158 2.44 -5.00 -15.78
C SER A 158 2.64 -5.65 -14.41
N ALA A 159 1.60 -6.29 -13.89
CA ALA A 159 1.66 -7.08 -12.68
C ALA A 159 0.94 -8.41 -12.86
N TYR A 160 1.37 -9.42 -12.16
CA TYR A 160 0.60 -10.64 -11.95
C TYR A 160 0.04 -10.67 -10.52
N LEU A 161 -1.28 -10.71 -10.38
CA LEU A 161 -1.96 -10.83 -9.09
C LEU A 161 -2.49 -12.27 -8.94
N PRO A 162 -1.88 -13.16 -8.12
CA PRO A 162 -2.32 -14.55 -7.99
C PRO A 162 -3.84 -14.68 -7.73
N PRO A 163 -4.62 -15.32 -8.62
CA PRO A 163 -6.09 -15.40 -8.52
C PRO A 163 -6.61 -16.21 -7.32
N SER A 164 -5.75 -17.01 -6.70
CA SER A 164 -6.09 -17.79 -5.51
C SER A 164 -6.38 -16.92 -4.28
N ALA A 165 -5.87 -15.67 -4.26
CA ALA A 165 -6.06 -14.69 -3.21
C ALA A 165 -6.89 -13.48 -3.66
N THR A 166 -7.47 -12.77 -2.69
CA THR A 166 -8.06 -11.45 -2.92
C THR A 166 -6.98 -10.38 -2.74
N TRP A 167 -6.98 -9.33 -3.57
CA TRP A 167 -6.01 -8.25 -3.51
C TRP A 167 -6.70 -6.88 -3.35
N TYR A 168 -6.14 -6.04 -2.48
CA TYR A 168 -6.65 -4.70 -2.19
C TYR A 168 -5.59 -3.66 -2.53
N ASP A 169 -5.90 -2.75 -3.44
CA ASP A 169 -4.99 -1.67 -3.83
C ASP A 169 -4.91 -0.61 -2.73
N ILE A 170 -3.76 -0.48 -2.08
CA ILE A 170 -3.58 0.48 -0.97
C ILE A 170 -2.89 1.78 -1.39
N ARG A 171 -2.84 2.07 -2.69
CA ARG A 171 -2.35 3.36 -3.20
C ARG A 171 -3.32 4.51 -2.99
N THR A 172 -4.62 4.23 -3.10
CA THR A 172 -5.67 5.26 -3.04
C THR A 172 -6.21 5.37 -1.62
N VAL A 173 -6.85 6.50 -1.29
CA VAL A 173 -7.59 6.63 -0.03
C VAL A 173 -8.86 5.76 0.01
N ALA A 174 -9.24 5.09 -1.09
CA ALA A 174 -10.43 4.25 -1.14
C ALA A 174 -10.15 2.80 -0.70
N TYR A 175 -8.93 2.30 -0.93
CA TYR A 175 -8.56 0.89 -0.70
C TYR A 175 -9.58 -0.06 -1.34
N ASP A 176 -9.56 -0.11 -2.67
CA ASP A 176 -10.52 -0.88 -3.43
C ASP A 176 -10.00 -2.30 -3.68
N GLN A 177 -10.93 -3.25 -3.67
CA GLN A 177 -10.65 -4.59 -4.16
C GLN A 177 -10.29 -4.50 -5.64
N VAL A 178 -9.26 -5.22 -6.06
CA VAL A 178 -8.97 -5.37 -7.48
C VAL A 178 -9.94 -6.40 -8.05
N ASP A 179 -10.75 -5.98 -9.02
CA ASP A 179 -11.74 -6.85 -9.67
C ASP A 179 -11.08 -7.87 -10.62
N GLU A 180 -9.95 -7.49 -11.22
CA GLU A 180 -9.17 -8.32 -12.13
C GLU A 180 -7.95 -8.93 -11.43
N THR A 181 -7.71 -10.23 -11.65
CA THR A 181 -6.55 -10.97 -11.15
C THR A 181 -5.88 -11.72 -12.31
N GLY A 182 -4.70 -12.28 -12.09
CA GLY A 182 -3.79 -12.74 -13.14
C GLY A 182 -2.95 -11.59 -13.68
N HIS A 183 -2.60 -11.62 -14.96
CA HIS A 183 -1.84 -10.55 -15.61
C HIS A 183 -2.73 -9.30 -15.82
N VAL A 184 -2.32 -8.18 -15.23
CA VAL A 184 -3.04 -6.91 -15.26
C VAL A 184 -2.10 -5.75 -15.60
N ILE A 185 -2.62 -4.72 -16.24
CA ILE A 185 -1.90 -3.47 -16.51
C ILE A 185 -2.39 -2.39 -15.56
N LEU A 186 -1.48 -1.85 -14.75
CA LEU A 186 -1.79 -0.91 -13.69
C LEU A 186 -1.29 0.48 -14.05
N ARG A 187 -2.21 1.47 -14.02
CA ARG A 187 -1.83 2.88 -14.14
C ARG A 187 -0.96 3.31 -12.96
N SER A 188 0.22 3.86 -13.24
CA SER A 188 1.25 4.25 -12.27
C SER A 188 2.03 5.50 -12.73
N PRO A 189 1.37 6.67 -12.84
CA PRO A 189 2.05 7.91 -13.24
C PRO A 189 3.09 8.33 -12.17
N PRO A 190 4.14 9.09 -12.56
CA PRO A 190 5.22 9.50 -11.65
C PRO A 190 4.76 10.28 -10.41
N ASP A 191 3.60 10.94 -10.46
CA ASP A 191 3.06 11.74 -9.34
C ASP A 191 2.32 10.91 -8.28
N LYS A 192 2.23 9.58 -8.43
CA LYS A 192 1.60 8.66 -7.47
C LYS A 192 2.62 7.68 -6.88
N ASN A 193 2.25 7.02 -5.79
CA ASN A 193 3.03 5.87 -5.29
C ASN A 193 2.93 4.71 -6.28
N ILE A 194 3.96 3.86 -6.30
CA ILE A 194 3.92 2.60 -7.05
C ILE A 194 2.77 1.71 -6.57
N PRO A 195 2.24 0.81 -7.42
CA PRO A 195 1.26 -0.18 -7.00
C PRO A 195 1.73 -1.01 -5.81
N VAL A 196 0.90 -0.99 -4.77
CA VAL A 196 1.05 -1.80 -3.58
C VAL A 196 -0.30 -2.42 -3.25
N PHE A 197 -0.33 -3.73 -3.08
CA PHE A 197 -1.54 -4.48 -2.79
C PHE A 197 -1.42 -5.19 -1.46
N VAL A 198 -2.52 -5.26 -0.72
CA VAL A 198 -2.63 -6.10 0.48
C VAL A 198 -3.44 -7.35 0.15
N ARG A 199 -2.92 -8.51 0.52
CA ARG A 199 -3.59 -9.80 0.41
C ARG A 199 -4.75 -9.87 1.41
N GLY A 200 -5.92 -10.30 0.95
CA GLY A 200 -7.04 -10.62 1.83
C GLY A 200 -6.71 -11.78 2.77
N GLY A 201 -7.21 -11.70 3.99
CA GLY A 201 -6.87 -12.61 5.08
C GLY A 201 -5.78 -12.07 6.02
N CYS A 202 -5.26 -10.86 5.78
CA CYS A 202 -4.15 -10.30 6.54
C CYS A 202 -4.54 -9.11 7.41
N ILE A 203 -3.92 -9.01 8.59
CA ILE A 203 -3.97 -7.85 9.48
C ILE A 203 -2.58 -7.24 9.57
N ILE A 204 -2.47 -5.94 9.28
CA ILE A 204 -1.19 -5.22 9.18
C ILE A 204 -1.13 -4.12 10.24
N PRO A 205 -0.17 -4.15 11.18
CA PRO A 205 0.07 -3.07 12.12
C PRO A 205 0.70 -1.86 11.43
N ARG A 206 0.26 -0.67 11.81
CA ARG A 206 0.65 0.62 11.23
C ARG A 206 0.79 1.68 12.31
N GLN A 207 1.50 2.75 12.03
CA GLN A 207 1.69 3.87 12.94
C GLN A 207 1.85 5.15 12.14
N TYR A 208 1.22 6.26 12.56
CA TYR A 208 1.31 7.50 11.81
C TYR A 208 2.77 7.96 11.62
N PRO A 209 3.18 8.36 10.41
CA PRO A 209 4.56 8.70 10.11
C PRO A 209 4.93 10.08 10.64
N GLU A 210 6.16 10.23 11.15
CA GLU A 210 6.81 11.49 11.49
C GLU A 210 8.17 11.61 10.78
N MET A 211 8.95 12.65 11.10
CA MET A 211 10.24 12.89 10.45
C MET A 211 11.29 11.84 10.83
N THR A 212 11.21 11.30 12.04
CA THR A 212 12.09 10.25 12.55
C THR A 212 11.30 9.07 13.14
N THR A 213 11.97 7.94 13.34
CA THR A 213 11.38 6.79 14.04
C THR A 213 11.15 7.05 15.52
N GLU A 214 11.96 7.91 16.14
CA GLU A 214 11.77 8.34 17.53
C GLU A 214 10.40 9.02 17.69
N GLU A 215 10.11 10.05 16.88
CA GLU A 215 8.81 10.75 16.89
C GLU A 215 7.66 9.84 16.43
N SER A 216 7.90 9.03 15.38
CA SER A 216 6.86 8.14 14.85
C SER A 216 6.41 7.13 15.90
N ARG A 217 7.34 6.61 16.70
CA ARG A 217 7.08 5.61 17.74
C ARG A 217 6.22 6.14 18.87
N GLU A 218 6.14 7.45 19.08
CA GLU A 218 5.24 8.07 20.06
C GLU A 218 3.78 8.17 19.55
N ARG A 219 3.57 8.02 18.23
CA ARG A 219 2.22 8.11 17.67
C ARG A 219 1.39 6.87 17.98
N PRO A 220 0.06 7.00 18.12
CA PRO A 220 -0.79 5.84 18.33
C PRO A 220 -0.69 4.80 17.21
N LEU A 221 -0.79 3.53 17.59
CA LEU A 221 -0.84 2.40 16.67
C LEU A 221 -2.21 2.32 16.01
N ASN A 222 -2.22 1.73 14.81
CA ASN A 222 -3.40 1.47 13.99
C ASN A 222 -3.32 0.06 13.40
N LEU A 223 -4.47 -0.54 13.08
CA LEU A 223 -4.54 -1.80 12.32
C LEU A 223 -5.20 -1.57 10.95
N LEU A 224 -4.67 -2.21 9.91
CA LEU A 224 -5.39 -2.48 8.66
C LEU A 224 -5.86 -3.93 8.69
N ILE A 225 -7.15 -4.17 8.50
CA ILE A 225 -7.74 -5.50 8.40
C ILE A 225 -8.22 -5.67 6.96
N ALA A 226 -7.56 -6.55 6.22
CA ALA A 226 -7.94 -6.89 4.86
C ALA A 226 -8.70 -8.22 4.85
N ILE A 227 -10.02 -8.17 4.70
CA ILE A 227 -10.88 -9.36 4.84
C ILE A 227 -10.64 -10.30 3.67
N ASP A 228 -10.44 -11.60 3.91
CA ASP A 228 -10.58 -12.58 2.83
C ASP A 228 -12.07 -12.77 2.51
N GLN A 229 -12.48 -12.52 1.26
CA GLN A 229 -13.88 -12.56 0.86
C GLN A 229 -14.48 -13.96 0.89
N LYS A 230 -13.65 -15.02 0.81
CA LYS A 230 -14.12 -16.40 0.86
C LYS A 230 -14.43 -16.85 2.29
N SER A 231 -13.52 -16.57 3.23
CA SER A 231 -13.65 -17.01 4.63
C SER A 231 -14.28 -15.99 5.57
N GLY A 232 -14.28 -14.70 5.22
CA GLY A 232 -14.62 -13.61 6.14
C GLY A 232 -13.58 -13.38 7.24
N GLU A 233 -12.38 -13.95 7.11
CA GLU A 233 -11.33 -13.90 8.12
C GLU A 233 -10.19 -12.96 7.76
N ALA A 234 -9.47 -12.52 8.79
CA ALA A 234 -8.12 -12.00 8.65
C ALA A 234 -7.30 -12.30 9.92
N LYS A 235 -5.99 -12.48 9.77
CA LYS A 235 -5.06 -12.74 10.88
C LYS A 235 -3.78 -11.94 10.70
N GLY A 236 -3.12 -11.61 11.80
CA GLY A 236 -1.82 -10.96 11.77
C GLY A 236 -1.10 -11.06 13.10
N THR A 237 0.21 -10.85 13.05
CA THR A 237 1.08 -10.78 14.22
C THR A 237 1.72 -9.41 14.28
N PHE A 238 1.91 -8.90 15.49
CA PHE A 238 2.53 -7.60 15.74
C PHE A 238 3.57 -7.74 16.85
N ILE A 239 4.77 -7.25 16.60
CA ILE A 239 5.91 -7.25 17.55
C ILE A 239 6.24 -5.81 17.94
N TRP A 240 6.56 -5.60 19.23
CA TRP A 240 7.02 -4.32 19.74
C TRP A 240 8.04 -4.47 20.87
N ASP A 241 9.21 -3.88 20.73
CA ASP A 241 10.26 -3.77 21.77
C ASP A 241 10.75 -2.32 21.89
N ASP A 242 11.88 -2.09 22.57
CA ASP A 242 12.49 -0.77 22.70
C ASP A 242 13.11 -0.25 21.38
N GLY A 243 13.38 -1.14 20.42
CA GLY A 243 13.90 -0.85 19.09
C GLY A 243 15.42 -0.89 18.96
N GLU A 244 16.18 -1.10 20.04
CA GLU A 244 17.64 -0.96 20.02
C GLU A 244 18.42 -1.93 20.93
N SER A 245 17.81 -2.49 21.97
CA SER A 245 18.51 -3.42 22.87
C SER A 245 19.01 -4.66 22.14
N ILE A 246 20.22 -5.12 22.52
CA ILE A 246 20.86 -6.29 21.92
C ILE A 246 20.08 -7.57 22.27
N ILE A 247 19.69 -8.32 21.24
CA ILE A 247 19.06 -9.63 21.39
C ILE A 247 20.16 -10.69 21.53
N THR A 248 20.33 -11.24 22.75
CA THR A 248 21.23 -12.38 23.00
C THR A 248 20.50 -13.71 23.00
N ASN A 249 19.25 -13.73 23.47
CA ASN A 249 18.36 -14.88 23.46
C ASN A 249 16.90 -14.39 23.36
N PHE A 250 16.17 -14.87 22.36
CA PHE A 250 14.76 -14.53 22.15
C PHE A 250 13.86 -14.96 23.31
N ASP A 251 14.19 -16.01 24.07
CA ASP A 251 13.39 -16.46 25.21
C ASP A 251 13.43 -15.45 26.37
N THR A 252 14.54 -14.74 26.53
CA THR A 252 14.72 -13.75 27.61
C THR A 252 14.64 -12.30 27.13
N TYR A 253 14.65 -12.06 25.82
CA TYR A 253 14.57 -10.71 25.25
C TYR A 253 13.24 -10.04 25.60
N ASN A 254 13.27 -8.74 25.88
CA ASN A 254 12.13 -8.03 26.45
C ASN A 254 11.29 -7.36 25.37
N TYR A 255 10.22 -8.04 24.92
CA TYR A 255 9.36 -7.56 23.83
C TYR A 255 7.91 -8.02 23.99
N PHE A 256 7.00 -7.26 23.40
CA PHE A 256 5.60 -7.62 23.25
C PHE A 256 5.37 -8.38 21.95
N GLU A 257 4.53 -9.40 22.02
CA GLU A 257 4.02 -10.12 20.86
C GLU A 257 2.50 -10.20 20.94
N PHE A 258 1.83 -9.80 19.86
CA PHE A 258 0.38 -9.81 19.76
C PHE A 258 -0.07 -10.68 18.58
N SER A 259 -1.08 -11.49 18.82
CA SER A 259 -1.85 -12.18 17.79
C SER A 259 -3.17 -11.45 17.59
N VAL A 260 -3.49 -11.11 16.35
CA VAL A 260 -4.74 -10.45 16.00
C VAL A 260 -5.53 -11.34 15.07
N THR A 261 -6.78 -11.60 15.42
CA THR A 261 -7.71 -12.38 14.60
C THR A 261 -9.01 -11.63 14.39
N PHE A 262 -9.53 -11.70 13.17
CA PHE A 262 -10.77 -11.07 12.77
C PHE A 262 -11.65 -12.11 12.08
N LYS A 263 -12.93 -12.13 12.44
CA LYS A 263 -13.96 -12.93 11.77
C LYS A 263 -15.21 -12.09 11.57
N ALA A 264 -15.59 -11.88 10.33
CA ALA A 264 -16.91 -11.40 9.94
C ALA A 264 -17.79 -12.61 9.61
N GLU A 265 -18.83 -12.83 10.41
CA GLU A 265 -19.88 -13.80 10.15
C GLU A 265 -21.06 -13.11 9.46
N ARG A 266 -22.17 -13.84 9.28
CA ARG A 266 -23.33 -13.31 8.57
C ARG A 266 -23.96 -12.09 9.27
N TYR A 267 -23.98 -12.09 10.60
CA TYR A 267 -24.70 -11.08 11.40
C TYR A 267 -23.85 -10.43 12.51
N SER A 268 -22.61 -10.90 12.68
CA SER A 268 -21.73 -10.53 13.78
C SER A 268 -20.30 -10.41 13.27
N VAL A 269 -19.52 -9.62 14.00
CA VAL A 269 -18.08 -9.53 13.85
C VAL A 269 -17.42 -9.77 15.19
N ARG A 270 -16.29 -10.48 15.16
CA ARG A 270 -15.40 -10.69 16.29
C ARG A 270 -13.98 -10.35 15.89
N LEU A 271 -13.37 -9.41 16.60
CA LEU A 271 -11.97 -9.04 16.50
C LEU A 271 -11.31 -9.28 17.85
N VAL A 272 -10.27 -10.11 17.89
CA VAL A 272 -9.52 -10.41 19.11
C VAL A 272 -8.07 -9.96 18.93
N ILE A 273 -7.57 -9.16 19.87
CA ILE A 273 -6.17 -8.78 20.00
C ILE A 273 -5.67 -9.44 21.27
N GLU A 274 -4.89 -10.50 21.13
CA GLU A 274 -4.33 -11.28 22.22
C GLU A 274 -2.85 -10.97 22.40
N ARG A 275 -2.44 -10.66 23.62
CA ARG A 275 -1.03 -10.48 23.98
C ARG A 275 -0.43 -11.85 24.31
N ILE A 276 0.34 -12.38 23.36
CA ILE A 276 1.04 -13.66 23.46
C ILE A 276 2.26 -13.54 24.37
N ARG A 277 2.95 -12.39 24.32
CA ARG A 277 4.11 -12.11 25.17
C ARG A 277 4.03 -10.71 25.75
N SER A 278 4.42 -10.58 27.02
CA SER A 278 4.51 -9.30 27.72
C SER A 278 5.97 -8.84 27.80
N ALA A 279 6.17 -7.53 27.79
CA ALA A 279 7.43 -6.88 28.12
C ALA A 279 7.30 -6.06 29.40
N GLU A 280 8.41 -5.88 30.10
CA GLU A 280 8.52 -5.03 31.28
C GLU A 280 9.24 -3.72 30.93
N ASN A 281 8.81 -2.57 31.45
CA ASN A 281 9.47 -1.27 31.22
C ASN A 281 9.63 -0.86 29.74
N VAL A 282 8.93 -1.52 28.81
CA VAL A 282 8.84 -1.10 27.39
C VAL A 282 7.57 -0.28 27.21
N ALA A 283 7.72 0.97 26.79
CA ALA A 283 6.60 1.82 26.44
C ALA A 283 5.99 1.35 25.11
N ILE A 284 4.67 1.16 25.10
CA ILE A 284 3.90 0.84 23.90
C ILE A 284 2.76 1.84 23.73
N PRO A 285 2.61 2.47 22.55
CA PRO A 285 1.50 3.37 22.28
C PRO A 285 0.15 2.65 22.30
N ASN A 286 -0.91 3.41 22.55
CA ASN A 286 -2.27 2.88 22.47
C ASN A 286 -2.66 2.56 21.03
N LEU A 287 -3.52 1.55 20.86
CA LEU A 287 -4.20 1.29 19.60
C LEU A 287 -5.40 2.24 19.46
N SER A 288 -5.33 3.16 18.51
CA SER A 288 -6.33 4.25 18.38
C SER A 288 -7.35 4.04 17.27
N LYS A 289 -6.95 3.35 16.19
CA LYS A 289 -7.74 3.21 14.96
C LYS A 289 -7.69 1.79 14.41
N ILE A 290 -8.84 1.31 13.94
CA ILE A 290 -8.95 0.12 13.11
C ILE A 290 -9.58 0.53 11.77
N ASP A 291 -9.05 -0.03 10.70
CA ASP A 291 -9.42 0.28 9.32
C ASP A 291 -9.62 -1.05 8.61
N ILE A 292 -10.86 -1.32 8.21
CA ILE A 292 -11.29 -2.62 7.69
C ILE A 292 -11.70 -2.43 6.24
N VAL A 293 -11.04 -3.14 5.34
CA VAL A 293 -11.32 -3.07 3.89
C VAL A 293 -12.12 -4.27 3.43
N ALA A 294 -12.92 -4.07 2.38
CA ALA A 294 -13.84 -5.04 1.81
C ALA A 294 -14.91 -5.55 2.79
N TYR A 295 -15.36 -4.64 3.65
CA TYR A 295 -16.44 -4.82 4.60
C TYR A 295 -17.81 -4.69 3.89
N ASN A 296 -18.40 -5.82 3.52
CA ASN A 296 -19.67 -5.92 2.76
C ASN A 296 -20.95 -5.77 3.59
N TYR A 297 -20.86 -5.03 4.70
CA TYR A 297 -21.91 -4.98 5.69
C TYR A 297 -22.14 -3.56 6.18
N VAL A 298 -23.31 -3.33 6.77
CA VAL A 298 -23.66 -2.11 7.50
C VAL A 298 -23.59 -2.44 9.00
N PRO A 299 -22.69 -1.81 9.77
CA PRO A 299 -22.54 -2.10 11.19
C PRO A 299 -23.69 -1.49 12.00
N GLU A 300 -24.18 -2.22 13.00
CA GLU A 300 -25.15 -1.71 13.96
C GLU A 300 -24.42 -0.88 15.03
N LEU A 301 -24.52 0.44 14.95
CA LEU A 301 -23.69 1.37 15.75
C LEU A 301 -23.84 1.21 17.28
N SER A 302 -25.02 0.78 17.76
CA SER A 302 -25.31 0.53 19.18
C SER A 302 -24.77 -0.80 19.70
N SER A 303 -24.29 -1.68 18.83
CA SER A 303 -23.91 -3.05 19.21
C SER A 303 -22.43 -3.22 19.56
N PHE A 304 -21.61 -2.16 19.41
CA PHE A 304 -20.17 -2.24 19.64
C PHE A 304 -19.83 -2.47 21.11
N ARG A 305 -19.02 -3.50 21.35
CA ARG A 305 -18.55 -3.88 22.68
C ARG A 305 -17.04 -4.08 22.66
N VAL A 306 -16.39 -3.72 23.76
CA VAL A 306 -15.01 -4.09 24.10
C VAL A 306 -15.04 -4.88 25.40
N ASN A 307 -14.58 -6.14 25.36
CA ASN A 307 -14.63 -7.07 26.49
C ASN A 307 -16.04 -7.14 27.12
N GLY A 308 -17.07 -7.22 26.26
CA GLY A 308 -18.50 -7.28 26.64
C GLY A 308 -19.14 -5.94 27.05
N LYS A 309 -18.35 -4.90 27.32
CA LYS A 309 -18.85 -3.57 27.71
C LYS A 309 -19.13 -2.72 26.48
N GLU A 310 -20.29 -2.06 26.46
CA GLU A 310 -20.67 -1.15 25.38
C GLU A 310 -19.68 0.02 25.29
N VAL A 311 -19.31 0.38 24.06
CA VAL A 311 -18.41 1.51 23.79
C VAL A 311 -18.99 2.45 22.74
N LYS A 312 -18.79 3.75 22.94
CA LYS A 312 -19.15 4.77 21.95
C LYS A 312 -17.92 5.11 21.11
N LEU A 313 -17.84 4.52 19.93
CA LEU A 313 -16.79 4.78 18.95
C LEU A 313 -17.26 5.80 17.92
N ARG A 314 -16.32 6.55 17.34
CA ARG A 314 -16.60 7.25 16.08
C ARG A 314 -16.42 6.24 14.96
N ILE A 315 -17.50 5.97 14.23
CA ILE A 315 -17.54 4.97 13.16
C ILE A 315 -17.78 5.69 11.84
N GLU A 316 -17.06 5.31 10.80
CA GLU A 316 -17.24 5.85 9.45
C GLU A 316 -17.22 4.69 8.45
N LEU A 317 -18.27 4.57 7.64
CA LEU A 317 -18.38 3.58 6.58
C LEU A 317 -18.37 4.30 5.24
N ASN A 318 -17.29 4.14 4.48
CA ASN A 318 -17.15 4.69 3.14
C ASN A 318 -17.14 3.53 2.15
N HIS A 319 -18.26 3.31 1.45
CA HIS A 319 -18.47 2.14 0.58
C HIS A 319 -18.21 0.82 1.33
N ARG A 320 -17.13 0.11 0.98
CA ARG A 320 -16.73 -1.18 1.57
C ARG A 320 -15.61 -1.03 2.60
N ARG A 321 -15.38 0.18 3.12
CA ARG A 321 -14.31 0.47 4.09
C ARG A 321 -14.89 1.00 5.39
N LEU A 322 -14.67 0.26 6.48
CA LEU A 322 -15.15 0.60 7.82
C LEU A 322 -13.99 1.10 8.67
N PHE A 323 -14.13 2.31 9.23
CA PHE A 323 -13.19 2.87 10.18
C PHE A 323 -13.78 2.90 11.58
N LEU A 324 -13.00 2.41 12.54
CA LEU A 324 -13.27 2.56 13.96
C LEU A 324 -12.22 3.55 14.52
N TYR A 325 -12.69 4.71 14.98
CA TYR A 325 -11.87 5.75 15.58
C TYR A 325 -12.12 5.86 17.10
N ARG A 326 -11.17 6.47 17.81
CA ARG A 326 -11.24 6.74 19.26
C ARG A 326 -11.34 5.47 20.12
N LEU A 327 -10.74 4.37 19.66
CA LEU A 327 -10.70 3.12 20.40
C LEU A 327 -9.81 3.23 21.65
N ASN A 328 -8.61 3.79 21.49
CA ASN A 328 -7.62 4.11 22.53
C ASN A 328 -7.34 2.94 23.52
N LEU A 329 -7.07 1.74 23.00
CA LEU A 329 -6.75 0.58 23.84
C LEU A 329 -5.29 0.60 24.30
N ALA A 330 -5.09 0.54 25.61
CA ALA A 330 -3.77 0.38 26.22
C ALA A 330 -3.31 -1.08 26.12
N LEU A 331 -2.53 -1.41 25.10
CA LEU A 331 -2.14 -2.79 24.77
C LEU A 331 -1.38 -3.52 25.90
N ASN A 332 -0.75 -2.78 26.81
CA ASN A 332 -0.08 -3.33 27.99
C ASN A 332 -1.03 -3.56 29.18
N ALA A 333 -2.22 -2.97 29.21
CA ALA A 333 -3.13 -3.02 30.36
C ALA A 333 -3.94 -4.33 30.46
N SER A 334 -4.12 -5.06 29.36
CA SER A 334 -4.86 -6.32 29.35
C SER A 334 -4.17 -7.38 28.49
N THR A 335 -4.33 -8.65 28.87
CA THR A 335 -3.84 -9.79 28.08
C THR A 335 -4.65 -10.01 26.80
N SER A 336 -5.89 -9.54 26.75
CA SER A 336 -6.73 -9.66 25.56
C SER A 336 -7.78 -8.55 25.46
N TYR A 337 -8.01 -8.09 24.23
CA TYR A 337 -9.13 -7.24 23.86
C TYR A 337 -9.98 -7.95 22.83
N GLU A 338 -11.24 -8.20 23.19
CA GLU A 338 -12.28 -8.68 22.28
C GLU A 338 -13.22 -7.52 21.91
N ILE A 339 -13.27 -7.21 20.62
CA ILE A 339 -14.13 -6.20 20.04
C ILE A 339 -15.20 -6.91 19.21
N THR A 340 -16.47 -6.68 19.53
CA THR A 340 -17.61 -7.32 18.84
C THR A 340 -18.65 -6.30 18.46
N TRP A 341 -19.34 -6.54 17.34
CA TRP A 341 -20.52 -5.78 16.92
C TRP A 341 -21.37 -6.63 15.97
N ASN A 342 -22.63 -6.27 15.85
CA ASN A 342 -23.56 -6.83 14.88
C ASN A 342 -23.54 -6.02 13.58
N HIS A 343 -23.92 -6.66 12.48
CA HIS A 343 -24.03 -6.01 11.18
C HIS A 343 -25.08 -6.69 10.29
N THR A 344 -25.42 -6.05 9.19
CA THR A 344 -26.33 -6.61 8.16
C THR A 344 -25.68 -6.51 6.79
N GLN A 345 -25.91 -7.48 5.90
CA GLN A 345 -25.34 -7.44 4.56
C GLN A 345 -25.86 -6.23 3.77
N ILE A 346 -24.96 -5.59 3.02
CA ILE A 346 -25.35 -4.56 2.06
C ILE A 346 -26.21 -5.22 0.98
N ALA A 347 -27.43 -4.73 0.78
CA ALA A 347 -28.33 -5.26 -0.24
C ALA A 347 -27.72 -5.02 -1.63
N THR A 348 -27.32 -6.09 -2.32
CA THR A 348 -26.96 -6.02 -3.73
C THR A 348 -28.24 -5.86 -4.54
N LYS A 349 -28.45 -4.69 -5.17
CA LYS A 349 -29.48 -4.57 -6.22
C LYS A 349 -29.12 -5.56 -7.32
N LYS A 350 -29.84 -6.68 -7.40
CA LYS A 350 -29.86 -7.51 -8.61
C LYS A 350 -30.48 -6.67 -9.72
N THR A 351 -29.67 -6.17 -10.64
CA THR A 351 -30.16 -5.62 -11.90
C THR A 351 -30.64 -6.79 -12.75
N THR A 352 -31.89 -7.20 -12.57
CA THR A 352 -32.54 -8.15 -13.48
C THR A 352 -32.87 -7.39 -14.76
N THR A 353 -31.99 -7.44 -15.74
CA THR A 353 -32.31 -7.01 -17.11
C THR A 353 -33.26 -8.04 -17.70
N THR A 354 -34.57 -7.86 -17.52
CA THR A 354 -35.57 -8.62 -18.26
C THR A 354 -35.53 -8.13 -19.71
N ALA A 355 -34.86 -8.86 -20.59
CA ALA A 355 -34.97 -8.65 -22.03
C ALA A 355 -36.41 -9.00 -22.46
N THR A 356 -37.24 -7.98 -22.64
CA THR A 356 -38.54 -8.14 -23.29
C THR A 356 -38.31 -8.20 -24.80
N THR A 357 -38.20 -9.41 -25.34
CA THR A 357 -38.22 -9.63 -26.79
C THR A 357 -39.61 -9.30 -27.31
N VAL A 358 -39.77 -8.12 -27.91
CA VAL A 358 -40.98 -7.78 -28.68
C VAL A 358 -40.88 -8.51 -30.02
N ILE A 359 -41.71 -9.53 -30.21
CA ILE A 359 -41.88 -10.22 -31.49
C ILE A 359 -42.70 -9.31 -32.40
N GLY A 360 -42.03 -8.62 -33.32
CA GLY A 360 -42.65 -7.90 -34.42
C GLY A 360 -43.05 -8.85 -35.55
N SER A 361 -44.33 -8.82 -35.92
CA SER A 361 -44.95 -9.65 -36.95
C SER A 361 -44.44 -9.35 -38.36
N THR A 362 -44.31 -10.41 -39.15
CA THR A 362 -43.98 -10.42 -40.58
C THR A 362 -45.11 -9.85 -41.44
N THR A 363 -44.74 -9.14 -42.51
CA THR A 363 -45.50 -9.16 -43.78
C THR A 363 -44.54 -8.87 -44.95
N PRO A 364 -44.70 -9.54 -46.12
CA PRO A 364 -43.69 -9.58 -47.18
C PRO A 364 -43.96 -8.53 -48.28
N THR A 365 -43.01 -8.25 -49.18
CA THR A 365 -43.00 -8.70 -50.59
C THR A 365 -41.91 -7.97 -51.43
N THR A 366 -41.16 -8.78 -52.19
CA THR A 366 -40.59 -8.58 -53.55
C THR A 366 -39.46 -7.58 -53.89
N THR A 367 -38.26 -8.18 -54.05
CA THR A 367 -37.44 -8.34 -55.28
C THR A 367 -36.90 -7.13 -56.06
N GLY A 368 -35.57 -7.06 -56.14
CA GLY A 368 -34.81 -6.37 -57.19
C GLY A 368 -33.31 -6.68 -57.07
N THR A 369 -32.83 -7.61 -57.88
CA THR A 369 -31.45 -8.13 -57.94
C THR A 369 -30.55 -7.20 -58.79
N ILE A 370 -29.25 -7.05 -58.45
CA ILE A 370 -28.07 -7.26 -59.33
C ILE A 370 -26.79 -6.48 -58.88
N MET A 371 -25.74 -7.28 -58.69
CA MET A 371 -24.28 -7.11 -58.90
C MET A 371 -23.45 -5.99 -58.24
N THR A 372 -22.54 -6.48 -57.38
CA THR A 372 -21.10 -6.21 -57.32
C THR A 372 -20.45 -5.44 -58.48
N THR A 373 -19.67 -4.42 -58.16
CA THR A 373 -18.27 -4.27 -58.64
C THR A 373 -17.48 -3.31 -57.72
N THR A 374 -16.31 -3.76 -57.28
CA THR A 374 -15.20 -2.94 -56.77
C THR A 374 -14.57 -2.19 -57.95
N PRO A 375 -13.97 -0.99 -57.74
CA PRO A 375 -12.53 -0.93 -57.96
C PRO A 375 -11.74 0.01 -57.05
N THR A 376 -10.50 -0.40 -56.84
CA THR A 376 -9.34 0.34 -56.34
C THR A 376 -8.82 1.31 -57.41
N THR A 377 -8.38 2.52 -57.03
CA THR A 377 -7.05 3.16 -57.29
C THR A 377 -7.08 4.69 -57.32
N THR A 378 -6.25 5.26 -56.43
CA THR A 378 -5.25 6.34 -56.62
C THR A 378 -5.56 7.55 -57.52
N ALA A 379 -5.57 8.76 -56.93
CA ALA A 379 -4.67 9.88 -57.25
C ALA A 379 -5.12 11.21 -56.61
N THR A 380 -4.18 11.87 -55.91
CA THR A 380 -4.19 13.30 -55.52
C THR A 380 -4.04 14.18 -56.77
N PRO A 381 -4.50 15.46 -56.80
CA PRO A 381 -3.74 16.55 -56.16
C PRO A 381 -4.55 17.76 -55.59
N SER A 382 -3.89 18.52 -54.72
CA SER A 382 -3.89 20.00 -54.61
C SER A 382 -5.13 20.80 -54.10
N ALA A 383 -5.00 21.25 -52.83
CA ALA A 383 -5.03 22.62 -52.28
C ALA A 383 -6.24 23.60 -52.40
N HIS A 384 -6.53 24.21 -51.23
CA HIS A 384 -7.31 25.44 -50.90
C HIS A 384 -8.82 25.45 -51.27
N ASN A 385 -9.77 25.82 -50.41
CA ASN A 385 -9.81 26.94 -49.48
C ASN A 385 -10.86 26.77 -48.36
N THR A 386 -10.69 27.58 -47.32
CA THR A 386 -11.57 27.97 -46.21
C THR A 386 -13.10 27.83 -46.38
N SER A 387 -13.78 27.29 -45.36
CA SER A 387 -14.75 28.07 -44.55
C SER A 387 -15.31 27.28 -43.36
N THR A 388 -15.56 28.05 -42.33
CA THR A 388 -16.28 27.82 -41.06
C THR A 388 -17.58 27.03 -41.18
N GLU A 389 -17.81 26.10 -40.25
CA GLU A 389 -19.13 25.95 -39.61
C GLU A 389 -18.98 25.36 -38.20
N ALA A 390 -19.57 26.07 -37.24
CA ALA A 390 -19.62 25.71 -35.84
C ALA A 390 -20.84 24.82 -35.60
N THR A 391 -20.64 23.65 -34.98
CA THR A 391 -21.74 22.81 -34.51
C THR A 391 -21.65 22.67 -33.00
N THR A 392 -22.57 23.38 -32.34
CA THR A 392 -22.85 23.31 -30.92
C THR A 392 -23.34 21.91 -30.56
N ILE A 393 -22.59 21.17 -29.74
CA ILE A 393 -23.07 19.94 -29.11
C ILE A 393 -23.45 20.27 -27.67
N THR A 394 -24.75 20.30 -27.43
CA THR A 394 -25.38 20.39 -26.12
C THR A 394 -25.24 19.04 -25.41
N THR A 395 -24.34 18.92 -24.44
CA THR A 395 -24.30 17.76 -23.54
C THR A 395 -25.16 18.05 -22.31
N THR A 396 -26.29 17.35 -22.22
CA THR A 396 -27.12 17.26 -21.03
C THR A 396 -26.36 16.55 -19.91
N THR A 397 -26.16 17.26 -18.81
CA THR A 397 -25.63 16.77 -17.54
C THR A 397 -26.66 15.88 -16.83
N SER A 398 -26.28 14.64 -16.49
CA SER A 398 -27.02 13.81 -15.53
C SER A 398 -26.49 14.09 -14.12
N ALA A 399 -27.37 14.61 -13.27
CA ALA A 399 -27.07 14.93 -11.88
C ALA A 399 -26.93 13.64 -11.06
N ALA A 400 -25.77 13.46 -10.41
CA ALA A 400 -25.61 12.52 -9.31
C ALA A 400 -26.11 13.19 -8.03
N SER A 401 -27.13 12.61 -7.41
CA SER A 401 -27.70 13.06 -6.14
C SER A 401 -26.75 12.74 -4.98
N SER A 402 -26.08 13.75 -4.45
CA SER A 402 -25.38 13.70 -3.16
C SER A 402 -26.34 14.10 -2.04
N ILE A 403 -26.50 13.23 -1.04
CA ILE A 403 -27.16 13.58 0.21
C ILE A 403 -26.12 14.30 1.07
N SER A 404 -26.28 15.63 1.18
CA SER A 404 -25.52 16.46 2.11
C SER A 404 -26.41 16.75 3.33
N ILE A 405 -25.97 16.34 4.52
CA ILE A 405 -26.59 16.75 5.78
C ILE A 405 -25.66 17.79 6.38
N THR A 406 -26.15 19.03 6.44
CA THR A 406 -25.49 20.18 7.04
C THR A 406 -25.65 20.14 8.56
N SER A 407 -24.55 20.26 9.29
CA SER A 407 -24.57 20.68 10.70
C SER A 407 -23.78 21.97 10.84
N THR A 408 -24.48 23.04 11.22
CA THR A 408 -23.94 24.36 11.55
C THR A 408 -23.05 24.30 12.79
N GLU A 409 -21.78 24.69 12.66
CA GLU A 409 -20.93 25.08 13.79
C GLU A 409 -20.45 26.52 13.60
N THR A 410 -20.85 27.36 14.54
CA THR A 410 -20.36 28.73 14.75
C THR A 410 -18.92 28.68 15.27
N MET A 411 -17.96 29.18 14.50
CA MET A 411 -16.59 29.42 14.94
C MET A 411 -16.52 30.65 15.85
N THR A 412 -16.20 30.44 17.13
CA THR A 412 -15.60 31.47 17.98
C THR A 412 -14.08 31.39 17.85
N THR A 413 -13.48 32.42 17.29
CA THR A 413 -12.03 32.61 17.17
C THR A 413 -11.45 33.16 18.47
N THR A 414 -10.58 32.41 19.13
CA THR A 414 -9.64 32.93 20.14
C THR A 414 -8.23 32.78 19.61
N SER A 415 -7.64 33.91 19.24
CA SER A 415 -6.24 34.04 18.81
C SER A 415 -5.32 33.95 20.03
N VAL A 416 -4.42 32.97 20.05
CA VAL A 416 -3.22 33.02 20.90
C VAL A 416 -2.00 33.01 19.97
N ALA A 417 -1.34 34.16 19.90
CA ALA A 417 -0.07 34.33 19.22
C ALA A 417 1.03 33.67 20.05
N HIS A 418 1.87 32.85 19.42
CA HIS A 418 3.17 32.45 19.98
C HIS A 418 4.28 32.79 18.98
N SER A 419 5.29 33.46 19.52
CA SER A 419 6.43 34.04 18.83
C SER A 419 7.31 32.97 18.19
N MET A 420 7.67 33.18 16.92
CA MET A 420 8.77 32.48 16.29
C MET A 420 10.10 32.98 16.87
N THR A 421 10.89 32.07 17.44
CA THR A 421 12.33 32.25 17.59
C THR A 421 13.04 31.15 16.83
N ASN A 422 13.95 31.60 15.95
CA ASN A 422 14.84 30.80 15.11
C ASN A 422 15.43 29.58 15.83
N SER A 423 15.41 28.43 15.18
CA SER A 423 16.26 27.30 15.52
C SER A 423 16.67 26.58 14.24
N HIS A 424 17.98 26.40 14.10
CA HIS A 424 18.65 25.81 12.95
C HIS A 424 18.11 24.41 12.64
N LEU A 425 17.81 24.18 11.36
CA LEU A 425 17.44 22.87 10.80
C LEU A 425 18.69 21.99 10.72
N LEU A 426 18.94 21.17 11.74
CA LEU A 426 19.95 20.11 11.69
C LEU A 426 19.27 18.81 11.26
N MET A 427 19.45 18.46 9.99
CA MET A 427 19.01 17.19 9.41
C MET A 427 19.94 16.09 9.97
N VAL A 428 19.47 15.33 10.96
CA VAL A 428 20.25 14.21 11.52
C VAL A 428 20.14 13.03 10.57
N PHE A 429 21.17 12.85 9.75
CA PHE A 429 21.46 11.58 9.10
C PHE A 429 22.16 10.68 10.13
N LEU A 430 21.53 9.55 10.48
CA LEU A 430 22.23 8.46 11.16
C LEU A 430 23.18 7.80 10.16
N CYS A 431 24.39 8.37 10.05
CA CYS A 431 25.54 7.70 9.45
C CYS A 431 26.21 6.90 10.57
N ALA A 432 26.20 5.57 10.46
CA ALA A 432 27.02 4.72 11.32
C ALA A 432 28.51 5.08 11.12
N PRO A 433 29.32 5.22 12.19
CA PRO A 433 30.74 5.49 12.04
C PRO A 433 31.47 4.22 11.58
N LEU A 434 31.97 4.22 10.35
CA LEU A 434 32.96 3.26 9.88
C LEU A 434 34.30 3.59 10.54
N PHE A 435 34.73 2.76 11.50
CA PHE A 435 36.10 2.77 12.00
C PHE A 435 37.03 2.24 10.91
N PHE A 436 37.90 3.10 10.39
CA PHE A 436 39.11 2.68 9.69
C PHE A 436 40.21 2.43 10.73
N LEU A 437 40.75 1.21 10.75
CA LEU A 437 42.07 0.94 11.32
C LEU A 437 43.13 1.27 10.25
N PRO A 438 44.33 1.70 10.69
CA PRO A 438 45.24 2.59 9.96
C PRO A 438 45.88 2.02 8.68
#